data_AF-A0AA88U8P9-F1
#
_entry.id   AF-A0AA88U8P9-F1
#
_cell.length_a   1.000
_cell.length_b   1.000
_cell.length_c   1.000
_cell.angle_alpha   90.00
_cell.angle_beta   90.00
_cell.angle_gamma   90.00
#
_symmetry.space_group_name_H-M   'P 1'
#
loop_
_entity.id
_entity.type
_entity.pdbx_description
1 polymer ?
#
loop_
_entity_poly.entity_id
_entity_poly.type
_entity_poly.pdbx_seq_one_letter_code
_entity_poly.pdbx_strand_id
1 'polypeptide(L)'
;MCCVLQSLAQIPSFIPPEVNRYPSAPLRNTTRRQKNALKIVASTGAKTKTRSQEDDYHATLKALNSKGRTPRKSLGQHYMLNSAVNEQLAAAADVKEGDVVLEIGPGTGSLTNVLVDSGATVLAIEKDPYMAALVRERFANTGRVEVLQEDFTKCHIRSRMFSYLEADSVDTKFQYAKVVSNIPFNISTEVVKQLLPMGDIFSEVVLLLQEEAALRLVNSSLRTSEYRPINIFINFYSDPDYKFKVPRTSFFPQPKVDAAVVAFKLKQAVNYPPVSSTKSFFSMVNSAFNGKRKMLRKSLQHICTSVEIEEALGKVGLPCTARPEELTLENFVSLYNLVVKV
;
A
#
# COMPACT_ATOMS: atom_id res chain seq x y z
N MET A 1 -4.78 -26.91 -59.32
CA MET A 1 -3.72 -27.85 -59.74
C MET A 1 -2.91 -28.20 -58.50
N CYS A 2 -2.98 -29.47 -58.06
CA CYS A 2 -2.30 -30.16 -56.92
C CYS A 2 -2.47 -29.58 -55.49
N CYS A 3 -3.17 -30.22 -54.52
CA CYS A 3 -2.86 -31.46 -53.75
C CYS A 3 -1.48 -31.40 -53.06
N VAL A 4 -1.34 -31.58 -51.74
CA VAL A 4 -1.44 -32.82 -50.91
C VAL A 4 -1.61 -32.41 -49.42
N LEU A 5 -2.65 -32.75 -48.63
CA LEU A 5 -3.03 -33.99 -47.88
C LEU A 5 -2.06 -34.53 -46.79
N GLN A 6 -2.58 -34.56 -45.55
CA GLN A 6 -2.42 -35.53 -44.45
C GLN A 6 -1.07 -35.77 -43.74
N SER A 7 -1.09 -35.61 -42.40
CA SER A 7 -0.66 -36.67 -41.47
C SER A 7 -1.23 -36.44 -40.05
N LEU A 8 -1.97 -37.45 -39.58
CA LEU A 8 -2.42 -37.68 -38.21
C LEU A 8 -1.40 -38.61 -37.53
N ALA A 9 -0.95 -38.30 -36.31
CA ALA A 9 -0.36 -39.26 -35.37
C ALA A 9 -0.44 -38.66 -33.94
N GLN A 10 -1.40 -39.10 -33.13
CA GLN A 10 -1.27 -40.16 -32.12
C GLN A 10 -0.70 -39.68 -30.77
N ILE A 11 -1.64 -39.64 -29.83
CA ILE A 11 -1.51 -39.42 -28.38
C ILE A 11 -0.82 -40.64 -27.75
N PRO A 12 0.18 -40.48 -26.86
CA PRO A 12 0.54 -41.52 -25.91
C PRO A 12 -0.25 -41.34 -24.60
N SER A 13 -0.98 -42.40 -24.27
CA SER A 13 -1.69 -42.68 -23.04
C SER A 13 -0.80 -42.55 -21.79
N PHE A 14 -1.22 -41.70 -20.84
CA PHE A 14 -0.70 -41.67 -19.48
C PHE A 14 -1.30 -42.83 -18.66
N ILE A 15 -0.44 -43.75 -18.23
CA ILE A 15 -0.75 -44.84 -17.30
C ILE A 15 -0.43 -44.33 -15.88
N PRO A 16 -1.37 -44.36 -14.91
CA PRO A 16 -1.08 -44.03 -13.52
C PRO A 16 -0.51 -45.26 -12.77
N PRO A 17 0.52 -45.10 -11.92
CA PRO A 17 0.96 -46.20 -11.07
C PRO A 17 0.04 -46.36 -9.84
N GLU A 18 -0.15 -47.62 -9.50
CA GLU A 18 -1.09 -48.16 -8.52
C GLU A 18 -0.83 -47.77 -7.06
N VAL A 19 -1.97 -47.71 -6.37
CA VAL A 19 -2.23 -47.87 -4.94
C VAL A 19 -1.29 -48.89 -4.28
N ASN A 20 -0.60 -48.49 -3.21
CA ASN A 20 -0.07 -49.45 -2.23
C ASN A 20 -0.70 -49.23 -0.85
N ARG A 21 -1.17 -50.34 -0.30
CA ARG A 21 -2.00 -50.46 0.90
C ARG A 21 -1.15 -50.48 2.16
N TYR A 22 -1.69 -49.93 3.24
CA TYR A 22 -1.22 -50.10 4.62
C TYR A 22 -1.05 -51.58 5.02
N PRO A 23 -0.23 -51.84 6.05
CA PRO A 23 -0.75 -52.62 7.16
C PRO A 23 -0.44 -52.03 8.56
N SER A 24 -1.54 -51.85 9.32
CA SER A 24 -1.76 -52.18 10.73
C SER A 24 -0.64 -52.06 11.79
N ALA A 25 -0.91 -51.24 12.81
CA ALA A 25 -0.53 -51.47 14.21
C ALA A 25 -1.43 -52.58 14.82
N PRO A 26 -1.06 -53.30 15.91
CA PRO A 26 -0.93 -52.70 17.26
C PRO A 26 0.13 -53.34 18.18
N LEU A 27 0.42 -52.73 19.34
CA LEU A 27 0.42 -53.40 20.66
C LEU A 27 0.74 -52.43 21.82
N ARG A 28 -0.08 -52.53 22.87
CA ARG A 28 0.08 -51.92 24.20
C ARG A 28 1.05 -52.74 25.05
N ASN A 29 1.77 -52.06 25.96
CA ASN A 29 2.09 -52.49 27.33
C ASN A 29 2.66 -51.26 28.07
N THR A 30 1.91 -50.57 28.93
CA THR A 30 1.82 -50.77 30.40
C THR A 30 3.14 -51.08 31.09
N THR A 31 3.79 -50.06 31.67
CA THR A 31 4.41 -50.20 32.99
C THR A 31 4.41 -48.89 33.79
N ARG A 32 4.15 -49.10 35.08
CA ARG A 32 3.76 -48.21 36.17
C ARG A 32 5.00 -47.55 36.81
N ARG A 33 4.91 -46.21 36.98
CA ARG A 33 5.19 -45.44 38.22
C ARG A 33 6.49 -45.78 39.00
N GLN A 34 7.44 -44.85 38.99
CA GLN A 34 8.25 -44.54 40.17
C GLN A 34 8.29 -43.02 40.40
N LYS A 35 7.90 -42.65 41.62
CA LYS A 35 8.01 -41.31 42.18
C LYS A 35 9.48 -41.06 42.52
N ASN A 36 10.02 -39.90 42.18
CA ASN A 36 11.05 -39.26 42.97
C ASN A 36 10.84 -37.75 42.92
N ALA A 37 10.54 -37.20 44.09
CA ALA A 37 10.45 -35.78 44.34
C ALA A 37 11.86 -35.25 44.64
N LEU A 38 12.30 -34.21 43.95
CA LEU A 38 13.38 -33.35 44.43
C LEU A 38 13.25 -31.93 43.88
N LYS A 39 12.86 -31.05 44.81
CA LYS A 39 13.29 -29.66 45.02
C LYS A 39 13.30 -28.69 43.82
N ILE A 40 12.27 -27.85 43.87
CA ILE A 40 12.20 -26.43 43.50
C ILE A 40 13.58 -25.75 43.38
N VAL A 41 13.91 -25.34 42.15
CA VAL A 41 14.69 -24.13 41.87
C VAL A 41 13.91 -23.37 40.80
N ALA A 42 13.35 -22.23 41.20
CA ALA A 42 12.65 -21.33 40.29
C ALA A 42 13.66 -20.66 39.35
N SER A 43 13.60 -20.98 38.06
CA SER A 43 14.25 -20.18 37.01
C SER A 43 13.19 -19.30 36.34
N THR A 44 13.23 -18.04 36.71
CA THR A 44 12.51 -16.92 36.09
C THR A 44 12.90 -16.77 34.62
N GLY A 45 11.95 -17.04 33.73
CA GLY A 45 12.09 -16.86 32.27
C GLY A 45 10.95 -16.04 31.69
N ALA A 46 10.74 -14.83 32.21
CA ALA A 46 9.79 -13.85 31.67
C ALA A 46 10.46 -12.47 31.62
N LYS A 47 11.31 -12.22 30.61
CA LYS A 47 11.89 -10.89 30.31
C LYS A 47 12.28 -10.77 28.83
N THR A 48 11.31 -10.53 27.94
CA THR A 48 11.62 -10.09 26.56
C THR A 48 10.51 -9.22 25.94
N LYS A 49 9.98 -8.21 26.66
CA LYS A 49 8.95 -7.32 26.07
C LYS A 49 9.02 -5.82 26.38
N THR A 50 10.05 -5.34 27.06
CA THR A 50 10.10 -3.92 27.52
C THR A 50 11.25 -3.10 26.94
N ARG A 51 12.25 -3.72 26.30
CA ARG A 51 13.51 -3.04 25.95
C ARG A 51 13.42 -2.20 24.66
N SER A 52 12.61 -2.58 23.67
CA SER A 52 12.55 -1.89 22.36
C SER A 52 11.76 -0.58 22.36
N GLN A 53 10.88 -0.38 23.35
CA GLN A 53 9.99 0.80 23.38
C GLN A 53 10.67 2.04 24.01
N GLU A 54 11.55 1.83 24.99
CA GLU A 54 12.33 2.91 25.62
C GLU A 54 13.42 3.44 24.67
N ASP A 55 14.09 2.56 23.93
CA ASP A 55 15.20 2.92 23.04
C ASP A 55 14.77 3.89 21.91
N ASP A 56 13.59 3.67 21.31
CA ASP A 56 13.08 4.48 20.19
C ASP A 56 12.56 5.87 20.60
N TYR A 57 11.86 5.93 21.74
CA TYR A 57 11.41 7.20 22.33
C TYR A 57 12.60 8.07 22.71
N HIS A 58 13.59 7.48 23.40
CA HIS A 58 14.79 8.18 23.80
C HIS A 58 15.66 8.58 22.61
N ALA A 59 15.77 7.75 21.57
CA ALA A 59 16.47 8.12 20.34
C ALA A 59 15.79 9.31 19.63
N THR A 60 14.46 9.28 19.51
CA THR A 60 13.67 10.36 18.89
C THR A 60 13.81 11.67 19.66
N LEU A 61 13.63 11.64 20.99
CA LEU A 61 13.80 12.83 21.80
C LEU A 61 15.24 13.30 21.88
N LYS A 62 16.22 12.40 21.95
CA LYS A 62 17.65 12.76 21.92
C LYS A 62 18.00 13.45 20.60
N ALA A 63 17.50 12.95 19.48
CA ALA A 63 17.68 13.60 18.18
C ALA A 63 17.11 15.03 18.17
N LEU A 64 15.90 15.22 18.69
CA LEU A 64 15.26 16.55 18.74
C LEU A 64 15.92 17.50 19.75
N ASN A 65 16.26 17.00 20.95
CA ASN A 65 16.82 17.79 22.05
C ASN A 65 18.29 18.16 21.82
N SER A 66 19.10 17.26 21.26
CA SER A 66 20.54 17.49 21.04
C SER A 66 20.83 18.71 20.17
N LYS A 67 19.87 19.17 19.35
CA LYS A 67 20.03 20.36 18.51
C LYS A 67 18.91 21.41 18.77
N GLY A 68 18.24 21.35 19.93
CA GLY A 68 17.32 22.39 20.43
C GLY A 68 16.07 22.65 19.58
N ARG A 69 15.55 21.63 18.88
CA ARG A 69 14.49 21.82 17.87
C ARG A 69 13.13 21.30 18.33
N THR A 70 12.09 22.08 18.07
CA THR A 70 10.69 21.67 18.26
C THR A 70 10.08 21.14 16.96
N PRO A 71 9.19 20.14 17.02
CA PRO A 71 8.46 19.65 15.85
C PRO A 71 7.66 20.76 15.14
N ARG A 72 7.78 20.85 13.81
CA ARG A 72 7.12 21.88 13.01
C ARG A 72 5.69 21.48 12.66
N LYS A 73 4.71 22.10 13.34
CA LYS A 73 3.28 21.90 13.08
C LYS A 73 2.89 22.17 11.62
N SER A 74 3.50 23.17 10.97
CA SER A 74 3.24 23.51 9.56
C SER A 74 3.66 22.41 8.57
N LEU A 75 4.57 21.53 8.96
CA LEU A 75 4.99 20.38 8.17
C LEU A 75 4.26 19.08 8.56
N GLY A 76 3.31 19.13 9.51
CA GLY A 76 2.58 17.95 9.98
C GLY A 76 3.45 16.92 10.68
N GLN A 77 4.58 17.33 11.28
CA GLN A 77 5.55 16.41 11.89
C GLN A 77 4.98 15.72 13.14
N HIS A 78 4.78 14.40 13.03
CA HIS A 78 4.43 13.49 14.10
C HIS A 78 5.38 12.29 14.05
N TYR A 79 6.33 12.21 14.97
CA TYR A 79 7.35 11.16 14.99
C TYR A 79 6.84 9.92 15.69
N MET A 80 7.06 8.75 15.10
CA MET A 80 6.73 7.46 15.70
C MET A 80 7.65 7.19 16.90
N LEU A 81 7.06 6.88 18.05
CA LEU A 81 7.75 6.51 19.29
C LEU A 81 7.82 4.99 19.49
N ASN A 82 7.03 4.23 18.74
CA ASN A 82 6.86 2.80 18.94
C ASN A 82 7.47 2.01 17.77
N SER A 83 8.68 1.45 17.99
CA SER A 83 9.41 0.57 17.05
C SER A 83 8.53 -0.52 16.47
N ALA A 84 7.71 -1.16 17.30
CA ALA A 84 6.85 -2.26 16.87
C ALA A 84 5.86 -1.86 15.78
N VAL A 85 5.45 -0.58 15.71
CA VAL A 85 4.59 -0.09 14.62
C VAL A 85 5.38 0.02 13.32
N ASN A 86 6.65 0.46 13.36
CA ASN A 86 7.51 0.50 12.18
C ASN A 86 7.81 -0.91 11.65
N GLU A 87 8.07 -1.87 12.55
CA GLU A 87 8.21 -3.29 12.21
C GLU A 87 6.96 -3.85 11.55
N GLN A 88 5.77 -3.56 12.11
CA GLN A 88 4.50 -3.96 11.51
C GLN A 88 4.24 -3.28 10.16
N LEU A 89 4.73 -2.04 9.96
CA LEU A 89 4.61 -1.32 8.69
C LEU A 89 5.45 -1.99 7.59
N ALA A 90 6.70 -2.32 7.90
CA ALA A 90 7.59 -3.06 7.00
C ALA A 90 7.05 -4.48 6.70
N ALA A 91 6.55 -5.17 7.73
CA ALA A 91 5.94 -6.48 7.57
C ALA A 91 4.66 -6.45 6.72
N ALA A 92 3.84 -5.40 6.84
CA ALA A 92 2.64 -5.23 6.03
C ALA A 92 2.93 -5.04 4.54
N ALA A 93 4.14 -4.59 4.18
CA ALA A 93 4.65 -4.49 2.81
C ALA A 93 5.49 -5.71 2.39
N ASP A 94 5.59 -6.73 3.25
CA ASP A 94 6.39 -7.94 3.04
C ASP A 94 7.84 -7.60 2.60
N VAL A 95 8.45 -6.58 3.22
CA VAL A 95 9.80 -6.09 2.86
C VAL A 95 10.81 -7.21 3.09
N LYS A 96 11.65 -7.46 2.08
CA LYS A 96 12.66 -8.51 2.05
C LYS A 96 14.05 -7.93 1.77
N GLU A 97 15.05 -8.75 2.05
CA GLU A 97 16.42 -8.45 1.67
C GLU A 97 16.54 -8.27 0.16
N GLY A 98 17.19 -7.17 -0.25
CA GLY A 98 17.34 -6.79 -1.66
C GLY A 98 16.16 -6.00 -2.24
N ASP A 99 15.09 -5.76 -1.49
CA ASP A 99 14.01 -4.87 -1.94
C ASP A 99 14.51 -3.42 -2.03
N VAL A 100 14.02 -2.70 -3.05
CA VAL A 100 14.13 -1.24 -3.13
C VAL A 100 12.87 -0.61 -2.54
N VAL A 101 13.03 0.27 -1.56
CA VAL A 101 11.93 0.92 -0.85
C VAL A 101 12.01 2.44 -0.97
N LEU A 102 10.91 3.05 -1.41
CA LEU A 102 10.68 4.49 -1.29
C LEU A 102 10.10 4.81 0.10
N GLU A 103 10.74 5.71 0.81
CA GLU A 103 10.24 6.28 2.07
C GLU A 103 9.97 7.79 1.92
N ILE A 104 8.75 8.22 2.20
CA ILE A 104 8.33 9.62 2.14
C ILE A 104 8.25 10.18 3.55
N GLY A 105 9.09 11.18 3.84
CA GLY A 105 9.16 11.83 5.15
C GLY A 105 9.78 10.94 6.23
N PRO A 106 11.04 10.51 6.09
CA PRO A 106 11.73 9.67 7.06
C PRO A 106 11.84 10.30 8.47
N GLY A 107 11.79 11.64 8.58
CA GLY A 107 11.86 12.34 9.85
C GLY A 107 13.15 12.03 10.61
N THR A 108 13.05 11.35 11.75
CA THR A 108 14.22 10.92 12.55
C THR A 108 14.90 9.66 12.02
N GLY A 109 14.35 9.03 10.99
CA GLY A 109 14.84 7.79 10.40
C GLY A 109 14.51 6.54 11.21
N SER A 110 13.46 6.57 12.05
CA SER A 110 13.07 5.38 12.83
C SER A 110 12.51 4.27 11.96
N LEU A 111 11.68 4.60 10.97
CA LEU A 111 11.20 3.63 9.97
C LEU A 111 12.33 3.23 9.01
N THR A 112 13.13 4.20 8.53
CA THR A 112 14.34 3.94 7.73
C THR A 112 15.23 2.86 8.35
N ASN A 113 15.43 2.90 9.67
CA ASN A 113 16.23 1.90 10.40
C ASN A 113 15.68 0.49 10.22
N VAL A 114 14.37 0.30 10.42
CA VAL A 114 13.69 -0.99 10.27
C VAL A 114 13.79 -1.51 8.84
N LEU A 115 13.66 -0.63 7.85
CA LEU A 115 13.78 -0.99 6.42
C LEU A 115 15.20 -1.47 6.09
N VAL A 116 16.23 -0.74 6.54
CA VAL A 116 17.64 -1.11 6.33
C VAL A 116 17.99 -2.41 7.05
N ASP A 117 17.51 -2.59 8.28
CA ASP A 117 17.71 -3.82 9.08
C ASP A 117 17.04 -5.03 8.41
N SER A 118 15.97 -4.81 7.64
CA SER A 118 15.30 -5.85 6.83
C SER A 118 16.08 -6.21 5.55
N GLY A 119 17.19 -5.54 5.27
CA GLY A 119 18.02 -5.80 4.09
C GLY A 119 17.67 -4.98 2.86
N ALA A 120 16.77 -3.99 2.97
CA ALA A 120 16.36 -3.16 1.85
C ALA A 120 17.35 -2.02 1.55
N THR A 121 17.35 -1.56 0.30
CA THR A 121 17.88 -0.24 -0.08
C THR A 121 16.75 0.78 -0.07
N VAL A 122 17.01 1.95 0.49
CA VAL A 122 16.00 2.97 0.76
C VAL A 122 16.31 4.25 0.01
N LEU A 123 15.37 4.68 -0.83
CA LEU A 123 15.32 6.05 -1.34
C LEU A 123 14.37 6.85 -0.45
N ALA A 124 14.90 7.77 0.34
CA ALA A 124 14.12 8.61 1.23
C ALA A 124 13.91 10.02 0.63
N ILE A 125 12.67 10.52 0.63
CA ILE A 125 12.34 11.88 0.21
C ILE A 125 11.92 12.70 1.43
N GLU A 126 12.72 13.69 1.79
CA GLU A 126 12.49 14.53 2.98
C GLU A 126 12.46 16.01 2.62
N LYS A 127 11.36 16.68 2.99
CA LYS A 127 11.15 18.10 2.72
C LYS A 127 11.91 19.00 3.68
N ASP A 128 12.07 18.58 4.93
CA ASP A 128 12.78 19.33 5.96
C ASP A 128 14.31 19.16 5.79
N PRO A 129 15.05 20.20 5.39
CA PRO A 129 16.49 20.09 5.10
C PRO A 129 17.31 19.51 6.26
N TYR A 130 16.86 19.79 7.48
CA TYR A 130 17.53 19.30 8.67
C TYR A 130 17.29 17.81 8.90
N MET A 131 16.06 17.33 8.70
CA MET A 131 15.75 15.91 8.83
C MET A 131 16.44 15.12 7.72
N ALA A 132 16.50 15.68 6.51
CA ALA A 132 17.28 15.11 5.42
C ALA A 132 18.76 14.97 5.80
N ALA A 133 19.37 16.02 6.37
CA ALA A 133 20.76 15.97 6.84
C ALA A 133 20.95 14.96 7.98
N LEU A 134 20.00 14.88 8.93
CA LEU A 134 20.04 13.94 10.04
C LEU A 134 20.01 12.49 9.57
N VAL A 135 19.11 12.16 8.64
CA VAL A 135 19.01 10.80 8.07
C VAL A 135 20.29 10.47 7.28
N ARG A 136 20.81 11.41 6.47
CA ARG A 136 22.12 11.21 5.79
C ARG A 136 23.24 10.92 6.77
N GLU A 137 23.37 11.71 7.83
CA GLU A 137 24.40 11.54 8.87
C GLU A 137 24.25 10.18 9.56
N ARG A 138 23.02 9.81 9.94
CA ARG A 138 22.72 8.57 10.66
C ARG A 138 23.04 7.32 9.84
N PHE A 139 22.82 7.34 8.53
CA PHE A 139 22.97 6.18 7.65
C PHE A 139 24.16 6.27 6.69
N ALA A 140 25.07 7.24 6.87
CA ALA A 140 26.22 7.47 5.97
C ALA A 140 27.09 6.22 5.74
N ASN A 141 27.20 5.35 6.74
CA ASN A 141 28.06 4.17 6.70
C ASN A 141 27.35 2.89 6.21
N THR A 142 26.05 2.94 5.90
CA THR A 142 25.32 1.73 5.49
C THR A 142 25.45 1.43 4.00
N GLY A 143 25.65 2.47 3.17
CA GLY A 143 25.59 2.35 1.71
C GLY A 143 24.20 1.97 1.17
N ARG A 144 23.16 1.93 2.02
CA ARG A 144 21.82 1.45 1.69
C ARG A 144 20.75 2.55 1.69
N VAL A 145 21.11 3.79 2.01
CA VAL A 145 20.15 4.88 2.11
C VAL A 145 20.61 6.06 1.26
N GLU A 146 19.78 6.44 0.29
CA GLU A 146 19.89 7.71 -0.41
C GLU A 146 18.79 8.66 0.07
N VAL A 147 19.14 9.93 0.29
CA VAL A 147 18.18 10.93 0.78
C VAL A 147 18.09 12.09 -0.21
N LEU A 148 16.91 12.27 -0.81
CA LEU A 148 16.54 13.41 -1.63
C LEU A 148 15.87 14.48 -0.76
N GLN A 149 16.42 15.69 -0.77
CA GLN A 149 15.84 16.80 -0.03
C GLN A 149 14.84 17.56 -0.92
N GLU A 150 13.63 17.04 -1.04
CA GLU A 150 12.60 17.57 -1.94
C GLU A 150 11.21 17.55 -1.29
N ASP A 151 10.32 18.39 -1.81
CA ASP A 151 8.89 18.30 -1.51
C ASP A 151 8.28 17.19 -2.38
N PHE A 152 7.88 16.08 -1.76
CA PHE A 152 7.26 14.96 -2.49
C PHE A 152 6.11 15.41 -3.39
N THR A 153 5.29 16.37 -2.94
CA THR A 153 4.12 16.86 -3.72
C THR A 153 4.51 17.55 -5.02
N LYS A 154 5.78 17.95 -5.18
CA LYS A 154 6.33 18.61 -6.36
C LYS A 154 7.41 17.76 -7.05
N CYS A 155 7.68 16.57 -6.54
CA CYS A 155 8.73 15.71 -7.03
C CYS A 155 8.28 14.98 -8.31
N HIS A 156 9.16 14.88 -9.29
CA HIS A 156 8.96 14.01 -10.44
C HIS A 156 9.38 12.58 -10.07
N ILE A 157 8.59 11.94 -9.20
CA ILE A 157 8.95 10.68 -8.54
C ILE A 157 9.31 9.59 -9.54
N ARG A 158 8.61 9.50 -10.68
CA ARG A 158 8.92 8.56 -11.76
C ARG A 158 10.36 8.71 -12.26
N SER A 159 10.80 9.93 -12.54
CA SER A 159 12.17 10.20 -12.99
C SER A 159 13.19 9.88 -11.91
N ARG A 160 12.90 10.20 -10.65
CA ARG A 160 13.79 9.87 -9.52
C ARG A 160 13.97 8.37 -9.35
N MET A 161 12.87 7.61 -9.41
CA MET A 161 12.91 6.15 -9.31
C MET A 161 13.67 5.52 -10.46
N PHE A 162 13.47 5.98 -11.71
CA PHE A 162 14.23 5.44 -12.84
C PHE A 162 15.74 5.66 -12.68
N SER A 163 16.16 6.88 -12.35
CA SER A 163 17.58 7.16 -12.12
C SER A 163 18.17 6.34 -10.97
N TYR A 164 17.39 6.13 -9.90
CA TYR A 164 17.82 5.33 -8.75
C TYR A 164 17.97 3.86 -9.10
N LEU A 165 16.98 3.29 -9.81
CA LEU A 165 16.99 1.88 -10.21
C LEU A 165 18.06 1.58 -11.27
N GLU A 166 18.32 2.50 -12.21
CA GLU A 166 19.37 2.36 -13.22
C GLU A 166 20.79 2.43 -12.63
N ALA A 167 21.00 3.23 -11.57
CA ALA A 167 22.29 3.33 -10.90
C ALA A 167 22.73 2.02 -10.23
N ASP A 168 21.78 1.15 -9.88
CA ASP A 168 22.00 -0.07 -9.11
C ASP A 168 21.93 -1.36 -9.97
N SER A 169 21.58 -1.26 -11.26
CA SER A 169 21.33 -2.43 -12.12
C SER A 169 22.45 -2.68 -13.14
N VAL A 170 23.45 -3.46 -12.71
CA VAL A 170 24.21 -4.36 -13.59
C VAL A 170 23.62 -5.77 -13.38
N ASP A 171 22.85 -6.28 -14.34
CA ASP A 171 22.38 -7.67 -14.48
C ASP A 171 21.16 -8.24 -13.70
N THR A 172 20.45 -7.50 -12.84
CA THR A 172 19.23 -8.06 -12.19
C THR A 172 17.93 -7.71 -12.90
N LYS A 173 17.07 -8.72 -13.14
CA LYS A 173 15.66 -8.58 -13.53
C LYS A 173 15.01 -7.43 -12.75
N PHE A 174 14.35 -6.50 -13.45
CA PHE A 174 13.55 -5.44 -12.83
C PHE A 174 12.62 -6.02 -11.76
N GLN A 175 12.98 -5.85 -10.49
CA GLN A 175 12.07 -6.07 -9.37
C GLN A 175 11.32 -4.77 -9.13
N TYR A 176 10.01 -4.86 -8.96
CA TYR A 176 9.21 -3.69 -8.59
C TYR A 176 9.65 -3.20 -7.22
N ALA A 177 9.80 -1.88 -7.09
CA ALA A 177 10.05 -1.25 -5.80
C ALA A 177 8.79 -1.31 -4.92
N LYS A 178 8.95 -0.97 -3.64
CA LYS A 178 7.83 -0.80 -2.70
C LYS A 178 7.82 0.60 -2.14
N VAL A 179 6.68 1.04 -1.62
CA VAL A 179 6.59 2.27 -0.84
C VAL A 179 6.19 1.90 0.58
N VAL A 180 6.95 2.33 1.58
CA VAL A 180 6.63 2.13 2.99
C VAL A 180 6.86 3.46 3.70
N SER A 181 5.81 4.08 4.25
CA SER A 181 5.95 5.45 4.77
C SER A 181 4.97 5.82 5.87
N ASN A 182 5.48 6.53 6.89
CA ASN A 182 4.67 7.30 7.83
C ASN A 182 4.57 8.75 7.33
N ILE A 183 3.59 9.02 6.48
CA ILE A 183 3.54 10.30 5.77
C ILE A 183 2.93 11.42 6.61
N PRO A 184 3.32 12.69 6.36
CA PRO A 184 2.63 13.85 6.91
C PRO A 184 1.14 13.84 6.54
N PHE A 185 0.28 14.06 7.53
CA PHE A 185 -1.16 13.87 7.38
C PHE A 185 -1.84 14.78 6.35
N ASN A 186 -1.24 15.93 6.04
CA ASN A 186 -1.76 16.92 5.10
C ASN A 186 -1.51 16.58 3.62
N ILE A 187 -0.73 15.55 3.29
CA ILE A 187 -0.38 15.21 1.89
C ILE A 187 -0.95 13.87 1.40
N SER A 188 -1.73 13.17 2.24
CA SER A 188 -2.21 11.80 1.97
C SER A 188 -2.84 11.60 0.59
N THR A 189 -3.76 12.48 0.19
CA THR A 189 -4.45 12.39 -1.11
C THR A 189 -3.49 12.59 -2.29
N GLU A 190 -2.53 13.53 -2.18
CA GLU A 190 -1.57 13.80 -3.26
C GLU A 190 -0.55 12.67 -3.38
N VAL A 191 -0.11 12.10 -2.26
CA VAL A 191 0.75 10.90 -2.24
C VAL A 191 0.08 9.74 -2.98
N VAL A 192 -1.18 9.42 -2.63
CA VAL A 192 -1.95 8.37 -3.30
C VAL A 192 -2.11 8.64 -4.79
N LYS A 193 -2.46 9.87 -5.19
CA LYS A 193 -2.65 10.23 -6.61
C LYS A 193 -1.38 10.10 -7.44
N GLN A 194 -0.21 10.40 -6.87
CA GLN A 194 1.06 10.29 -7.59
C GLN A 194 1.53 8.84 -7.69
N LEU A 195 1.39 8.04 -6.63
CA LEU A 195 1.97 6.70 -6.56
C LEU A 195 1.13 5.61 -7.23
N LEU A 196 -0.20 5.60 -7.04
CA LEU A 196 -1.01 4.46 -7.51
C LEU A 196 -0.95 4.21 -9.03
N PRO A 197 -0.85 5.24 -9.90
CA PRO A 197 -0.67 5.02 -11.34
C PRO A 197 0.69 4.46 -11.76
N MET A 198 1.62 4.23 -10.81
CA MET A 198 2.98 3.78 -11.07
C MET A 198 3.15 2.28 -10.81
N GLY A 199 2.15 1.47 -11.18
CA GLY A 199 2.21 0.01 -11.02
C GLY A 199 3.35 -0.66 -11.80
N ASP A 200 3.87 0.01 -12.82
CA ASP A 200 5.06 -0.40 -13.56
C ASP A 200 6.38 -0.19 -12.81
N ILE A 201 6.37 0.60 -11.72
CA ILE A 201 7.54 0.86 -10.86
C ILE A 201 7.34 0.20 -9.50
N PHE A 202 6.16 0.33 -8.90
CA PHE A 202 5.86 -0.18 -7.56
C PHE A 202 4.90 -1.36 -7.59
N SER A 203 5.17 -2.39 -6.79
CA SER A 203 4.22 -3.49 -6.59
C SER A 203 3.22 -3.20 -5.49
N GLU A 204 3.66 -2.49 -4.45
CA GLU A 204 2.88 -2.26 -3.24
C GLU A 204 3.21 -0.92 -2.59
N VAL A 205 2.18 -0.25 -2.08
CA VAL A 205 2.26 1.01 -1.36
C VAL A 205 1.63 0.82 0.02
N VAL A 206 2.42 0.88 1.08
CA VAL A 206 1.98 0.80 2.48
C VAL A 206 2.21 2.13 3.17
N LEU A 207 1.13 2.73 3.66
CA LEU A 207 1.14 4.06 4.25
C LEU A 207 0.51 4.02 5.64
N LEU A 208 1.12 4.76 6.56
CA LEU A 208 0.47 5.15 7.81
C LEU A 208 -0.18 6.53 7.62
N LEU A 209 -1.50 6.58 7.79
CA LEU A 209 -2.34 7.76 7.60
C LEU A 209 -3.12 8.08 8.87
N GLN A 210 -3.78 9.25 8.93
CA GLN A 210 -4.85 9.46 9.90
C GLN A 210 -5.96 8.44 9.68
N GLU A 211 -6.57 7.96 10.76
CA GLU A 211 -7.61 6.94 10.69
C GLU A 211 -8.81 7.37 9.82
N GLU A 212 -9.26 8.62 9.93
CA GLU A 212 -10.34 9.14 9.07
C GLU A 212 -9.96 9.12 7.58
N ALA A 213 -8.71 9.48 7.26
CA ALA A 213 -8.21 9.42 5.89
C ALA A 213 -8.11 7.98 5.40
N ALA A 214 -7.61 7.06 6.22
CA ALA A 214 -7.53 5.64 5.90
C ALA A 214 -8.92 5.04 5.62
N LEU A 215 -9.89 5.28 6.51
CA LEU A 215 -11.27 4.82 6.34
C LEU A 215 -11.88 5.40 5.06
N ARG A 216 -11.71 6.71 4.83
CA ARG A 216 -12.22 7.37 3.62
C ARG A 216 -11.61 6.85 2.33
N LEU A 217 -10.33 6.48 2.33
CA LEU A 217 -9.62 6.05 1.11
C LEU A 217 -9.84 4.56 0.81
N VAL A 218 -9.86 3.72 1.84
CA VAL A 218 -9.78 2.24 1.69
C VAL A 218 -11.06 1.52 2.10
N ASN A 219 -11.81 2.06 3.07
CA ASN A 219 -12.97 1.39 3.66
C ASN A 219 -14.27 2.21 3.48
N SER A 220 -14.38 2.93 2.36
CA SER A 220 -15.58 3.72 2.06
C SER A 220 -16.67 2.81 1.48
N SER A 221 -17.81 2.70 2.17
CA SER A 221 -18.99 2.04 1.62
C SER A 221 -19.70 2.91 0.59
N LEU A 222 -20.32 2.28 -0.40
CA LEU A 222 -21.25 2.96 -1.31
C LEU A 222 -22.37 3.66 -0.52
N ARG A 223 -22.94 4.70 -1.12
CA ARG A 223 -24.05 5.50 -0.56
C ARG A 223 -23.70 6.23 0.75
N THR A 224 -22.42 6.49 0.99
CA THR A 224 -21.93 7.29 2.12
C THR A 224 -21.39 8.64 1.65
N SER A 225 -21.33 9.62 2.56
CA SER A 225 -20.73 10.93 2.29
C SER A 225 -19.22 10.89 2.02
N GLU A 226 -18.58 9.78 2.40
CA GLU A 226 -17.15 9.56 2.28
C GLU A 226 -16.74 8.97 0.93
N TYR A 227 -17.67 8.32 0.23
CA TYR A 227 -17.42 7.80 -1.11
C TYR A 227 -17.32 8.94 -2.14
N ARG A 228 -16.15 9.02 -2.79
CA ARG A 228 -15.71 10.16 -3.60
C ARG A 228 -14.97 9.66 -4.85
N PRO A 229 -14.67 10.56 -5.82
CA PRO A 229 -13.88 10.19 -7.00
C PRO A 229 -12.55 9.48 -6.69
N ILE A 230 -11.93 9.81 -5.55
CA ILE A 230 -10.68 9.18 -5.12
C ILE A 230 -10.83 7.67 -4.88
N ASN A 231 -12.02 7.20 -4.47
CA ASN A 231 -12.25 5.76 -4.25
C ASN A 231 -12.29 5.01 -5.58
N ILE A 232 -12.91 5.60 -6.62
CA ILE A 232 -12.86 5.05 -7.98
C ILE A 232 -11.40 5.03 -8.49
N PHE A 233 -10.66 6.12 -8.25
CA PHE A 233 -9.24 6.20 -8.62
C PHE A 233 -8.39 5.12 -7.94
N ILE A 234 -8.55 4.93 -6.64
CA ILE A 234 -7.81 3.91 -5.87
C ILE A 234 -8.12 2.52 -6.40
N ASN A 235 -9.41 2.17 -6.54
CA ASN A 235 -9.82 0.84 -7.00
C ASN A 235 -9.43 0.58 -8.47
N PHE A 236 -9.35 1.63 -9.30
CA PHE A 236 -8.89 1.51 -10.68
C PHE A 236 -7.43 1.05 -10.75
N TYR A 237 -6.56 1.64 -9.92
CA TYR A 237 -5.11 1.41 -9.98
C TYR A 237 -4.61 0.34 -9.00
N SER A 238 -5.38 -0.04 -8.00
CA SER A 238 -4.92 -0.90 -6.92
C SER A 238 -6.04 -1.72 -6.29
N ASP A 239 -5.64 -2.68 -5.46
CA ASP A 239 -6.51 -3.35 -4.50
C ASP A 239 -6.17 -2.82 -3.10
N PRO A 240 -7.02 -1.93 -2.52
CA PRO A 240 -6.75 -1.30 -1.24
C PRO A 240 -7.13 -2.21 -0.07
N ASP A 241 -6.35 -2.16 1.01
CA ASP A 241 -6.57 -2.98 2.22
C ASP A 241 -6.26 -2.21 3.51
N TYR A 242 -7.16 -2.28 4.49
CA TYR A 242 -6.98 -1.65 5.80
C TYR A 242 -6.35 -2.67 6.73
N LYS A 243 -5.08 -2.45 7.13
CA LYS A 243 -4.32 -3.44 7.88
C LYS A 243 -4.65 -3.40 9.37
N PHE A 244 -4.38 -2.27 10.02
CA PHE A 244 -4.60 -2.13 11.47
C PHE A 244 -4.60 -0.66 11.90
N LYS A 245 -5.22 -0.40 13.06
CA LYS A 245 -5.26 0.91 13.72
C LYS A 245 -4.01 1.13 14.58
N VAL A 246 -3.52 2.36 14.62
CA VAL A 246 -2.39 2.80 15.45
C VAL A 246 -2.85 3.90 16.41
N PRO A 247 -2.76 3.70 17.74
CA PRO A 247 -3.14 4.71 18.71
C PRO A 247 -2.29 5.99 18.59
N ARG A 248 -2.93 7.16 18.67
CA ARG A 248 -2.25 8.47 18.66
C ARG A 248 -1.17 8.63 19.73
N THR A 249 -1.26 7.89 20.83
CA THR A 249 -0.25 7.87 21.91
C THR A 249 1.09 7.30 21.46
N SER A 250 1.15 6.67 20.29
CA SER A 250 2.38 6.16 19.68
C SER A 250 3.24 7.26 19.02
N PHE A 251 2.82 8.53 19.08
CA PHE A 251 3.48 9.62 18.35
C PHE A 251 3.88 10.80 19.24
N PHE A 252 4.94 11.52 18.83
CA PHE A 252 5.33 12.80 19.39
C PHE A 252 5.55 13.88 18.31
N PRO A 253 4.92 15.07 18.42
CA PRO A 253 3.83 15.39 19.34
C PRO A 253 2.63 14.49 19.07
N GLN A 254 1.80 14.25 20.09
CA GLN A 254 0.61 13.44 19.91
C GLN A 254 -0.38 14.15 18.95
N PRO A 255 -0.85 13.48 17.88
CA PRO A 255 -1.89 14.02 17.01
C PRO A 255 -3.26 14.02 17.68
N LYS A 256 -4.21 14.75 17.08
CA LYS A 256 -5.59 14.86 17.60
C LYS A 256 -6.38 13.56 17.43
N VAL A 257 -6.13 12.84 16.35
CA VAL A 257 -6.83 11.62 15.94
C VAL A 257 -5.85 10.46 15.91
N ASP A 258 -6.40 9.25 15.97
CA ASP A 258 -5.61 8.03 15.77
C ASP A 258 -5.15 7.91 14.31
N ALA A 259 -4.22 6.99 14.09
CA ALA A 259 -3.68 6.65 12.80
C ALA A 259 -4.12 5.24 12.39
N ALA A 260 -3.85 4.87 11.14
CA ALA A 260 -4.07 3.54 10.62
C ALA A 260 -3.07 3.23 9.51
N VAL A 261 -2.71 1.96 9.41
CA VAL A 261 -1.90 1.41 8.31
C VAL A 261 -2.82 0.89 7.22
N VAL A 262 -2.57 1.34 6.00
CA VAL A 262 -3.25 0.89 4.80
C VAL A 262 -2.24 0.40 3.77
N ALA A 263 -2.64 -0.57 2.96
CA ALA A 263 -1.86 -1.07 1.84
C ALA A 263 -2.64 -0.88 0.54
N PHE A 264 -1.91 -0.71 -0.55
CA PHE A 264 -2.43 -0.69 -1.91
C PHE A 264 -1.56 -1.61 -2.75
N LYS A 265 -2.10 -2.77 -3.14
CA LYS A 265 -1.43 -3.64 -4.10
C LYS A 265 -1.67 -3.09 -5.50
N LEU A 266 -0.61 -2.67 -6.19
CA LEU A 266 -0.78 -1.97 -7.47
C LEU A 266 -1.06 -2.94 -8.61
N LYS A 267 -1.97 -2.54 -9.49
CA LYS A 267 -2.29 -3.26 -10.73
C LYS A 267 -1.26 -2.89 -11.79
N GLN A 268 -0.84 -3.88 -12.56
CA GLN A 268 -0.11 -3.66 -13.80
C GLN A 268 -1.04 -3.09 -14.86
N ALA A 269 -0.50 -2.34 -15.83
CA ALA A 269 -1.31 -1.66 -16.85
C ALA A 269 -2.24 -2.60 -17.63
N VAL A 270 -1.81 -3.84 -17.88
CA VAL A 270 -2.61 -4.89 -18.53
C VAL A 270 -3.85 -5.31 -17.72
N ASN A 271 -3.84 -5.07 -16.40
CA ASN A 271 -4.92 -5.40 -15.48
C ASN A 271 -5.80 -4.19 -15.13
N TYR A 272 -5.55 -3.02 -15.74
CA TYR A 272 -6.44 -1.87 -15.53
C TYR A 272 -7.82 -2.13 -16.15
N PRO A 273 -8.90 -1.61 -15.55
CA PRO A 273 -10.23 -1.71 -16.13
C PRO A 273 -10.25 -1.18 -17.58
N PRO A 274 -10.93 -1.88 -18.52
CA PRO A 274 -10.86 -1.55 -19.93
C PRO A 274 -11.65 -0.27 -20.23
N VAL A 275 -10.93 0.83 -20.43
CA VAL A 275 -11.46 2.12 -20.85
C VAL A 275 -10.64 2.66 -22.01
N SER A 276 -11.29 3.28 -23.00
CA SER A 276 -10.60 3.83 -24.19
C SER A 276 -9.60 4.94 -23.86
N SER A 277 -9.83 5.70 -22.78
CA SER A 277 -8.89 6.71 -22.27
C SER A 277 -9.06 6.89 -20.77
N THR A 278 -8.00 6.64 -19.99
CA THR A 278 -7.98 6.85 -18.53
C THR A 278 -8.26 8.31 -18.17
N LYS A 279 -7.68 9.26 -18.94
CA LYS A 279 -7.90 10.70 -18.74
C LYS A 279 -9.38 11.05 -18.90
N SER A 280 -10.01 10.59 -19.98
CA SER A 280 -11.42 10.87 -20.25
C SER A 280 -12.33 10.17 -19.24
N PHE A 281 -12.00 8.95 -18.83
CA PHE A 281 -12.69 8.21 -17.77
C PHE A 281 -12.69 8.99 -16.45
N PHE A 282 -11.53 9.40 -15.94
CA PHE A 282 -11.46 10.17 -14.70
C PHE A 282 -12.08 11.56 -14.82
N SER A 283 -12.05 12.18 -16.01
CA SER A 283 -12.80 13.41 -16.27
C SER A 283 -14.30 13.18 -16.07
N MET A 284 -14.86 12.09 -16.63
CA MET A 284 -16.27 11.72 -16.45
C MET A 284 -16.59 11.44 -14.98
N VAL A 285 -15.74 10.69 -14.28
CA VAL A 285 -15.92 10.39 -12.85
C VAL A 285 -15.94 11.68 -12.04
N ASN A 286 -14.98 12.59 -12.22
CA ASN A 286 -14.96 13.87 -11.51
C ASN A 286 -16.21 14.71 -11.80
N SER A 287 -16.62 14.76 -13.07
CA SER A 287 -17.85 15.40 -13.51
C SER A 287 -19.10 14.84 -12.84
N ALA A 288 -19.18 13.51 -12.67
CA ALA A 288 -20.30 12.85 -11.99
C ALA A 288 -20.50 13.40 -10.57
N PHE A 289 -19.41 13.57 -9.83
CA PHE A 289 -19.40 14.02 -8.43
C PHE A 289 -19.46 15.55 -8.25
N ASN A 290 -19.58 16.35 -9.33
CA ASN A 290 -19.59 17.83 -9.28
C ASN A 290 -20.90 18.43 -8.69
N GLY A 291 -21.63 17.67 -7.88
CA GLY A 291 -22.82 18.11 -7.15
C GLY A 291 -23.34 17.02 -6.21
N LYS A 292 -23.27 17.25 -4.89
CA LYS A 292 -23.55 16.26 -3.82
C LYS A 292 -24.91 15.56 -3.86
N ARG A 293 -25.87 16.04 -4.64
CA ARG A 293 -27.24 15.51 -4.70
C ARG A 293 -27.78 15.36 -6.12
N LYS A 294 -26.93 15.64 -7.13
CA LYS A 294 -27.33 15.59 -8.53
C LYS A 294 -27.35 14.14 -9.02
N MET A 295 -28.39 13.79 -9.77
CA MET A 295 -28.46 12.52 -10.50
C MET A 295 -27.42 12.51 -11.62
N LEU A 296 -26.91 11.34 -12.00
CA LEU A 296 -25.89 11.18 -13.05
C LEU A 296 -26.31 11.82 -14.38
N ARG A 297 -27.56 11.62 -14.78
CA ARG A 297 -28.18 12.25 -15.97
C ARG A 297 -28.16 13.78 -15.97
N LYS A 298 -27.98 14.42 -14.81
CA LYS A 298 -27.81 15.88 -14.67
C LYS A 298 -26.35 16.27 -14.58
N SER A 299 -25.52 15.46 -13.92
CA SER A 299 -24.08 15.73 -13.79
C SER A 299 -23.32 15.57 -15.11
N LEU A 300 -23.74 14.63 -15.97
CA LEU A 300 -23.00 14.25 -17.19
C LEU A 300 -23.56 14.87 -18.49
N GLN A 301 -24.46 15.86 -18.40
CA GLN A 301 -25.13 16.45 -19.58
C GLN A 301 -24.21 17.16 -20.58
N HIS A 302 -22.98 17.49 -20.15
CA HIS A 302 -21.96 18.06 -21.03
C HIS A 302 -21.23 17.00 -21.86
N ILE A 303 -21.44 15.71 -21.58
CA ILE A 303 -20.83 14.59 -22.29
C ILE A 303 -21.84 14.00 -23.27
N CYS A 304 -23.05 13.68 -22.81
CA CYS A 304 -24.15 13.14 -23.60
C CYS A 304 -25.50 13.72 -23.17
N THR A 305 -26.53 13.50 -23.97
CA THR A 305 -27.89 13.92 -23.60
C THR A 305 -28.41 13.14 -22.38
N SER A 306 -29.37 13.70 -21.64
CA SER A 306 -30.00 13.02 -20.50
C SER A 306 -30.59 11.67 -20.89
N VAL A 307 -31.16 11.57 -22.10
CA VAL A 307 -31.80 10.35 -22.62
C VAL A 307 -30.77 9.25 -22.83
N GLU A 308 -29.65 9.56 -23.50
CA GLU A 308 -28.57 8.59 -23.72
C GLU A 308 -27.96 8.10 -22.39
N ILE A 309 -27.82 8.98 -21.40
CA ILE A 309 -27.33 8.60 -20.07
C ILE A 309 -28.32 7.68 -19.36
N GLU A 310 -29.62 7.97 -19.43
CA GLU A 310 -30.67 7.14 -18.83
C GLU A 310 -30.74 5.74 -19.48
N GLU A 311 -30.62 5.67 -20.80
CA GLU A 311 -30.52 4.39 -21.53
C GLU A 311 -29.26 3.60 -21.14
N ALA A 312 -28.11 4.27 -21.03
CA ALA A 312 -26.86 3.65 -20.61
C ALA A 312 -26.95 3.14 -19.16
N LEU A 313 -27.55 3.90 -18.25
CA LEU A 313 -27.82 3.47 -16.87
C LEU A 313 -28.69 2.21 -16.84
N GLY A 314 -29.75 2.17 -17.66
CA GLY A 314 -30.61 0.99 -17.80
C GLY A 314 -29.84 -0.26 -18.24
N LYS A 315 -28.92 -0.12 -19.21
CA LYS A 315 -28.04 -1.23 -19.66
C LYS A 315 -27.05 -1.71 -18.58
N VAL A 316 -26.63 -0.82 -17.67
CA VAL A 316 -25.79 -1.16 -16.51
C VAL A 316 -26.62 -1.75 -15.36
N GLY A 317 -27.95 -1.74 -15.44
CA GLY A 317 -28.85 -2.23 -14.39
C GLY A 317 -29.08 -1.21 -13.26
N LEU A 318 -28.93 0.08 -13.56
CA LEU A 318 -29.09 1.18 -12.60
C LEU A 318 -30.33 2.02 -12.93
N PRO A 319 -31.01 2.60 -11.92
CA PRO A 319 -32.16 3.46 -12.15
C PRO A 319 -31.75 4.78 -12.80
N CYS A 320 -32.66 5.43 -13.54
CA CYS A 320 -32.45 6.76 -14.12
C CYS A 320 -32.20 7.87 -13.07
N THR A 321 -32.56 7.59 -11.81
CA THR A 321 -32.34 8.45 -10.66
C THR A 321 -30.99 8.22 -9.97
N ALA A 322 -30.17 7.30 -10.48
CA ALA A 322 -28.90 6.90 -9.87
C ALA A 322 -27.97 8.10 -9.64
N ARG A 323 -27.27 8.06 -8.51
CA ARG A 323 -26.30 9.07 -8.10
C ARG A 323 -24.88 8.50 -8.09
N PRO A 324 -23.84 9.35 -8.26
CA PRO A 324 -22.46 8.88 -8.33
C PRO A 324 -22.02 8.00 -7.16
N GLU A 325 -22.48 8.29 -5.94
CA GLU A 325 -22.14 7.54 -4.73
C GLU A 325 -22.75 6.13 -4.68
N GLU A 326 -23.67 5.81 -5.58
CA GLU A 326 -24.30 4.49 -5.69
C GLU A 326 -23.53 3.55 -6.63
N LEU A 327 -22.56 4.06 -7.40
CA LEU A 327 -21.87 3.31 -8.44
C LEU A 327 -20.54 2.71 -7.94
N THR A 328 -20.36 1.43 -8.25
CA THR A 328 -19.06 0.74 -8.18
C THR A 328 -18.12 1.21 -9.31
N LEU A 329 -16.84 0.86 -9.21
CA LEU A 329 -15.89 1.06 -10.29
C LEU A 329 -16.37 0.40 -11.59
N GLU A 330 -16.85 -0.84 -11.50
CA GLU A 330 -17.36 -1.62 -12.62
C GLU A 330 -18.54 -0.90 -13.29
N ASN A 331 -19.46 -0.36 -12.50
CA ASN A 331 -20.57 0.44 -13.04
C ASN A 331 -20.07 1.68 -13.78
N PHE A 332 -19.08 2.40 -13.23
CA PHE A 332 -18.50 3.56 -13.90
C PHE A 332 -17.80 3.19 -15.22
N VAL A 333 -17.07 2.07 -15.26
CA VAL A 333 -16.39 1.59 -16.47
C VAL A 333 -17.42 1.20 -17.54
N SER A 334 -18.44 0.43 -17.17
CA SER A 334 -19.52 0.06 -18.11
C SER A 334 -20.27 1.29 -18.62
N LEU A 335 -20.59 2.25 -17.74
CA LEU A 335 -21.25 3.49 -18.12
C LEU A 335 -20.37 4.30 -19.10
N TYR A 336 -19.08 4.45 -18.79
CA TYR A 336 -18.12 5.16 -19.63
C TYR A 336 -18.07 4.58 -21.05
N ASN A 337 -17.94 3.26 -21.17
CA ASN A 337 -17.84 2.57 -22.46
C ASN A 337 -19.13 2.64 -23.29
N LEU A 338 -20.29 2.90 -22.66
CA LEU A 338 -21.56 3.10 -23.35
C LEU A 338 -21.76 4.54 -23.82
N VAL A 339 -21.31 5.52 -23.03
CA VAL A 339 -21.55 6.95 -23.31
C VAL A 339 -20.45 7.60 -24.14
N VAL A 340 -19.19 7.22 -23.92
CA VAL A 340 -18.05 7.73 -24.67
C VAL A 340 -17.76 6.74 -25.80
N LYS A 341 -18.44 6.95 -26.94
CA LYS A 341 -18.16 6.21 -28.18
C LYS A 341 -16.74 6.52 -28.62
N VAL A 342 -15.96 5.46 -28.88
CA VAL A 342 -14.58 5.51 -29.40
C VAL A 342 -14.56 6.14 -30.78
#